data_AF-A0A1G1UY16-F1
#
_entry.id   AF-A0A1G1UY16-F1
#
_cell.length_a   1.000
_cell.length_b   1.000
_cell.length_c   1.000
_cell.angle_alpha   90.00
_cell.angle_beta   90.00
_cell.angle_gamma   90.00
#
_symmetry.space_group_name_H-M   'P 1'
#
loop_
_entity.id
_entity.type
_entity.pdbx_description
1 polymer ?
#
loop_
_entity_poly.entity_id
_entity_poly.type
_entity_poly.pdbx_seq_one_letter_code
_entity_poly.pdbx_strand_id
1 'polypeptide(L)'
;MIYLLDTGKLIDLKFPSFWFENTPQGKFMLSIAFGQSKYYVDNLSENVKRGNRQKLRRGEWPSKAPYGYVNNPKTRAVDIDPELSKVVKKTFSLFAEGNKSFTEISNFMFKFGMKRESCGKPIKVDQIKRMLSNKFYVGILKYANEYYEGSHRCFISKQLFQEVQKQVEKILRPRQKGHDFAFSGLATCGECGLHQDWEPYFEKWMARDEINDQANSETELQKLGENQKEWVLGSSGGTGSLQRKEKRII
;
A
#
# COMPACT_ATOMS: atom_id res chain seq x y z
N MET A 1 -17.07 -17.29 -12.77
CA MET A 1 -16.17 -17.79 -13.83
C MET A 1 -16.93 -18.67 -14.83
N ILE A 2 -17.68 -19.69 -14.39
CA ILE A 2 -18.54 -20.51 -15.28
C ILE A 2 -19.54 -19.65 -16.10
N TYR A 3 -20.18 -18.68 -15.45
CA TYR A 3 -21.04 -17.68 -16.11
C TYR A 3 -20.36 -16.93 -17.29
N LEU A 4 -19.04 -16.74 -17.26
CA LEU A 4 -18.31 -16.07 -18.34
C LEU A 4 -18.10 -16.98 -19.56
N LEU A 5 -18.07 -18.31 -19.35
CA LEU A 5 -18.08 -19.31 -20.42
C LEU A 5 -19.48 -19.46 -21.01
N ASP A 6 -20.53 -19.31 -20.19
CA ASP A 6 -21.93 -19.34 -20.65
C ASP A 6 -22.29 -18.11 -21.50
N THR A 7 -21.77 -16.94 -21.13
CA THR A 7 -21.99 -15.69 -21.87
C THR A 7 -21.08 -15.53 -23.10
N GLY A 8 -20.22 -16.52 -23.40
CA GLY A 8 -19.30 -16.48 -24.54
C GLY A 8 -18.18 -15.44 -24.44
N LYS A 9 -18.04 -14.77 -23.28
CA LYS A 9 -16.96 -13.81 -23.02
C LYS A 9 -15.60 -14.50 -22.87
N LEU A 10 -15.61 -15.76 -22.41
CA LEU A 10 -14.46 -16.66 -22.42
C LEU A 10 -14.72 -17.78 -23.44
N ILE A 11 -13.82 -17.90 -24.41
CA ILE A 11 -13.93 -18.88 -25.50
C ILE A 11 -13.36 -20.22 -25.06
N ASP A 12 -12.15 -20.22 -24.49
CA ASP A 12 -11.44 -21.45 -24.14
C ASP A 12 -10.49 -21.25 -22.95
N LEU A 13 -10.23 -22.32 -22.19
CA LEU A 13 -9.37 -22.32 -21.00
C LEU A 13 -8.37 -23.47 -21.09
N LYS A 14 -7.08 -23.13 -21.22
CA LYS A 14 -6.00 -24.12 -21.31
C LYS A 14 -5.23 -24.17 -20.01
N PHE A 15 -5.24 -25.33 -19.37
CA PHE A 15 -4.42 -25.59 -18.18
C PHE A 15 -3.19 -26.43 -18.57
N PRO A 16 -2.08 -26.35 -17.80
CA PRO A 16 -0.90 -27.17 -18.07
C PRO A 16 -1.17 -28.68 -18.00
N SER A 17 -2.16 -29.11 -17.21
CA SER A 17 -2.45 -30.51 -16.92
C SER A 17 -3.68 -31.07 -17.64
N PHE A 18 -4.60 -30.23 -18.12
CA PHE A 18 -5.79 -30.67 -18.84
C PHE A 18 -6.32 -29.59 -19.78
N TRP A 19 -6.96 -30.02 -20.85
CA TRP A 19 -7.69 -29.15 -21.77
C TRP A 19 -9.17 -29.19 -21.44
N PHE A 20 -9.78 -28.00 -21.35
CA PHE A 20 -11.20 -27.85 -21.12
C PHE A 20 -11.92 -27.74 -22.46
N GLU A 21 -13.09 -28.36 -22.57
CA GLU A 21 -14.00 -28.16 -23.71
C GLU A 21 -15.26 -27.43 -23.23
N ASN A 22 -15.77 -26.49 -24.04
CA ASN A 22 -16.97 -25.70 -23.73
C ASN A 22 -18.27 -26.51 -23.95
N THR A 23 -18.31 -27.74 -23.45
CA THR A 23 -19.49 -28.62 -23.39
C THR A 23 -20.15 -28.53 -22.01
N PRO A 24 -21.45 -28.84 -21.87
CA PRO A 24 -22.11 -28.89 -20.56
C PRO A 24 -21.38 -29.80 -19.55
N GLN A 25 -20.87 -30.95 -20.02
CA GLN A 25 -20.09 -31.90 -19.24
C GLN A 25 -18.73 -31.31 -18.83
N GLY A 26 -18.04 -30.62 -19.75
CA GLY A 26 -16.79 -29.91 -19.46
C GLY A 26 -16.97 -28.83 -18.39
N LYS A 27 -18.04 -28.03 -18.49
CA LYS A 27 -18.38 -26.98 -17.49
C LYS A 27 -18.62 -27.57 -16.10
N PHE A 28 -19.31 -28.72 -16.04
CA PHE A 28 -19.52 -29.44 -14.79
C PHE A 28 -18.18 -29.90 -14.19
N MET A 29 -17.34 -30.58 -14.98
CA MET A 29 -16.02 -31.03 -14.51
C MET A 29 -15.12 -29.88 -14.06
N LEU A 30 -15.16 -28.76 -14.77
CA LEU A 30 -14.43 -27.54 -14.42
C LEU A 30 -14.88 -26.97 -13.06
N SER A 31 -16.19 -27.00 -12.78
CA SER A 31 -16.74 -26.57 -11.49
C SER A 31 -16.22 -27.41 -10.33
N ILE A 32 -16.17 -28.74 -10.52
CA ILE A 32 -15.65 -29.69 -9.53
C ILE A 32 -14.14 -29.47 -9.32
N ALA A 33 -13.37 -29.30 -10.40
CA ALA A 33 -11.93 -29.06 -10.32
C ALA A 33 -11.60 -27.76 -9.55
N PHE A 34 -12.37 -26.70 -9.75
CA PHE A 34 -12.21 -25.47 -8.96
C PHE A 34 -12.64 -25.65 -7.51
N GLY A 35 -13.71 -26.41 -7.25
CA GLY A 35 -14.12 -26.77 -5.90
C GLY A 35 -13.01 -27.51 -5.15
N GLN A 36 -12.39 -28.50 -5.79
CA GLN A 36 -11.26 -29.25 -5.25
C GLN A 36 -10.04 -28.36 -5.01
N SER A 37 -9.70 -27.50 -5.99
CA SER A 37 -8.56 -26.59 -5.87
C SER A 37 -8.75 -25.61 -4.71
N LYS A 38 -9.95 -25.04 -4.56
CA LYS A 38 -10.28 -24.15 -3.46
C LYS A 38 -10.23 -24.87 -2.12
N TYR A 39 -10.83 -26.06 -2.02
CA TYR A 39 -10.74 -26.90 -0.83
C TYR A 39 -9.28 -27.19 -0.44
N TYR A 40 -8.44 -27.56 -1.40
CA TYR A 40 -7.02 -27.85 -1.14
C TYR A 40 -6.28 -26.63 -0.55
N VAL A 41 -6.47 -25.44 -1.15
CA VAL A 41 -5.86 -24.20 -0.66
C VAL A 41 -6.36 -23.84 0.74
N ASP A 42 -7.66 -23.95 0.98
CA ASP A 42 -8.27 -23.61 2.27
C ASP A 42 -7.84 -24.60 3.38
N ASN A 43 -7.86 -25.90 3.10
CA ASN A 43 -7.38 -26.94 4.03
C ASN A 43 -5.88 -26.79 4.32
N LEU A 44 -5.05 -26.49 3.32
CA LEU A 44 -3.62 -26.22 3.53
C LEU A 44 -3.42 -25.00 4.45
N SER A 45 -4.18 -23.93 4.23
CA SER A 45 -4.16 -22.73 5.07
C SER A 45 -4.51 -23.05 6.53
N GLU A 46 -5.53 -23.87 6.77
CA GLU A 46 -5.90 -24.33 8.10
C GLU A 46 -4.80 -25.17 8.76
N ASN A 47 -4.23 -26.12 8.03
CA ASN A 47 -3.14 -26.97 8.53
C ASN A 47 -1.90 -26.14 8.92
N VAL A 48 -1.53 -25.14 8.11
CA VAL A 48 -0.42 -24.23 8.41
C VAL A 48 -0.73 -23.38 9.65
N LYS A 49 -1.94 -22.82 9.76
CA LYS A 49 -2.36 -22.04 10.94
C LYS A 49 -2.35 -22.89 12.22
N ARG A 50 -2.83 -24.13 12.13
CA ARG A 50 -2.80 -25.11 13.22
C ARG A 50 -1.36 -25.40 13.66
N GLY A 51 -0.47 -25.68 12.71
CA GLY A 51 0.95 -25.93 12.99
C GLY A 51 1.64 -24.72 13.64
N ASN A 52 1.39 -23.51 13.15
CA ASN A 52 1.93 -22.29 13.73
C ASN A 52 1.39 -22.05 15.15
N ARG A 53 0.10 -22.27 15.39
CA ARG A 53 -0.49 -22.16 16.73
C ARG A 53 0.11 -23.18 17.70
N GLN A 54 0.41 -24.40 17.24
CA GLN A 54 1.09 -25.40 18.06
C GLN A 54 2.52 -24.97 18.43
N LYS A 55 3.28 -24.41 17.49
CA LYS A 55 4.62 -23.85 17.77
C LYS A 55 4.56 -22.73 18.81
N LEU A 56 3.60 -21.81 18.67
CA LEU A 56 3.40 -20.70 19.61
C LEU A 56 3.04 -21.19 21.01
N ARG A 57 2.23 -22.26 21.14
CA ARG A 57 1.95 -22.90 22.43
C ARG A 57 3.19 -23.52 23.09
N ARG A 58 4.17 -23.94 22.31
CA ARG A 58 5.48 -24.40 22.81
C ARG A 58 6.46 -23.24 23.07
N GLY A 59 6.05 -21.99 22.80
CA GLY A 59 6.94 -20.82 22.90
C GLY A 59 7.98 -20.74 21.78
N GLU A 60 7.78 -21.46 20.68
CA GLU A 60 8.65 -21.44 19.49
C GLU A 60 8.18 -20.36 18.50
N TRP A 61 9.14 -19.64 17.92
CA TRP A 61 8.82 -18.62 16.92
C TRP A 61 8.60 -19.26 15.53
N PRO A 62 7.43 -19.07 14.89
CA PRO A 62 7.11 -19.73 13.63
C PRO A 62 7.66 -19.03 12.39
N SER A 63 8.03 -17.74 12.49
CA SER A 63 8.44 -16.91 11.34
C SER A 63 9.95 -16.68 11.30
N LYS A 64 10.44 -15.86 10.36
CA LYS A 64 11.84 -15.45 10.30
C LYS A 64 12.27 -14.81 11.62
N ALA A 65 13.46 -15.18 12.10
CA ALA A 65 14.05 -14.66 13.32
C ALA A 65 14.24 -13.13 13.22
N PRO A 66 13.94 -12.36 14.29
CA PRO A 66 14.27 -10.94 14.36
C PRO A 66 15.78 -10.68 14.34
N TYR A 67 16.17 -9.42 14.08
CA TYR A 67 17.59 -9.03 14.04
C TYR A 67 18.32 -9.37 15.35
N GLY A 68 19.56 -9.84 15.23
CA GLY A 68 20.35 -10.32 16.39
C GLY A 68 20.07 -11.76 16.79
N TYR A 69 19.17 -12.44 16.08
CA TYR A 69 18.89 -13.87 16.22
C TYR A 69 19.06 -14.59 14.88
N VAL A 70 19.38 -15.88 14.93
CA VAL A 70 19.55 -16.76 13.78
C VAL A 70 18.61 -17.96 13.92
N ASN A 71 18.01 -18.38 12.81
CA ASN A 71 17.21 -19.59 12.79
C ASN A 71 18.13 -20.79 12.61
N ASN A 72 18.17 -21.68 13.61
CA ASN A 72 19.00 -22.87 13.56
C ASN A 72 18.25 -24.00 12.84
N PRO A 73 18.71 -24.47 11.67
CA PRO A 73 18.00 -25.49 10.89
C PRO A 73 17.94 -26.86 11.58
N LYS A 74 18.87 -27.15 12.52
CA LYS A 74 18.94 -28.44 13.22
C LYS A 74 17.91 -28.54 14.35
N THR A 75 17.88 -27.52 15.21
CA THR A 75 16.95 -27.47 16.36
C THR A 75 15.60 -26.89 15.98
N ARG A 76 15.47 -26.28 14.80
CA ARG A 76 14.30 -25.51 14.34
C ARG A 76 13.88 -24.43 15.33
N ALA A 77 14.83 -23.97 16.14
CA ALA A 77 14.68 -22.95 17.17
C ALA A 77 15.44 -21.68 16.78
N VAL A 78 15.15 -20.60 17.52
CA VAL A 78 15.79 -19.30 17.33
C VAL A 78 16.92 -19.15 18.35
N ASP A 79 18.15 -19.12 17.85
CA ASP A 79 19.36 -18.95 18.65
C ASP A 79 19.87 -17.50 18.57
N ILE A 80 20.66 -17.08 19.55
CA ILE A 80 21.27 -15.74 19.58
C ILE A 80 22.51 -15.73 18.69
N ASP A 81 22.61 -14.72 17.83
CA ASP A 81 23.83 -14.46 17.07
C ASP A 81 24.90 -13.81 17.97
N PRO A 82 26.10 -14.38 18.16
CA PRO A 82 27.11 -13.83 19.05
C PRO A 82 27.62 -12.42 18.68
N GLU A 83 27.61 -12.07 17.39
CA GLU A 83 28.12 -10.78 16.90
C GLU A 83 26.98 -9.78 16.72
N LEU A 84 25.93 -10.18 16.01
CA LEU A 84 24.82 -9.27 15.70
C LEU A 84 24.05 -8.88 16.97
N SER A 85 23.93 -9.78 17.96
CA SER A 85 23.25 -9.46 19.23
C SER A 85 23.92 -8.33 19.99
N LYS A 86 25.26 -8.23 19.95
CA LYS A 86 26.02 -7.15 20.61
C LYS A 86 25.72 -5.81 19.95
N VAL A 87 25.63 -5.77 18.62
CA VAL A 87 25.30 -4.57 17.86
C VAL A 87 23.86 -4.14 18.13
N VAL A 88 22.91 -5.08 18.16
CA VAL A 88 21.52 -4.79 18.54
C VAL A 88 21.46 -4.26 19.97
N LYS A 89 22.12 -4.90 20.94
CA LYS A 89 22.14 -4.45 22.33
C LYS A 89 22.69 -3.02 22.47
N LYS A 90 23.81 -2.71 21.81
CA LYS A 90 24.36 -1.35 21.74
C LYS A 90 23.39 -0.36 21.11
N THR A 91 22.66 -0.78 20.07
CA THR A 91 21.65 0.05 19.41
C THR A 91 20.50 0.42 20.36
N PHE A 92 20.02 -0.53 21.16
CA PHE A 92 19.00 -0.26 22.19
C PHE A 92 19.52 0.69 23.27
N SER A 93 20.75 0.51 23.76
CA SER A 93 21.37 1.43 24.73
C SER A 93 21.52 2.85 24.16
N LEU A 94 22.07 2.99 22.96
CA LEU A 94 22.23 4.29 22.29
C LEU A 94 20.91 5.00 22.03
N PHE A 95 19.84 4.24 21.80
CA PHE A 95 18.51 4.83 21.61
C PHE A 95 17.86 5.22 22.94
N ALA A 96 18.09 4.45 24.01
CA ALA A 96 17.61 4.78 25.35
C ALA A 96 18.18 6.12 25.85
N GLU A 97 19.44 6.42 25.51
CA GLU A 97 20.11 7.71 25.77
C GLU A 97 19.39 8.91 25.13
N GLY A 98 18.61 8.71 24.06
CA GLY A 98 17.73 9.73 23.47
C GLY A 98 18.39 10.70 22.48
N ASN A 99 19.70 10.58 22.23
CA ASN A 99 20.45 11.53 21.40
C ASN A 99 20.48 11.20 19.90
N LYS A 100 19.81 10.12 19.45
CA LYS A 100 19.95 9.63 18.07
C LYS A 100 18.60 9.48 17.36
N SER A 101 18.56 9.96 16.12
CA SER A 101 17.43 9.75 15.22
C SER A 101 17.38 8.30 14.68
N PHE A 102 16.21 7.85 14.21
CA PHE A 102 16.08 6.52 13.59
C PHE A 102 17.00 6.35 12.37
N THR A 103 17.28 7.43 11.64
CA THR A 103 18.18 7.43 10.48
C THR A 103 19.63 7.22 10.90
N GLU A 104 20.06 7.89 11.98
CA GLU A 104 21.40 7.69 12.54
C GLU A 104 21.59 6.27 13.07
N ILE A 105 20.57 5.68 13.69
CA ILE A 105 20.59 4.28 14.11
C ILE A 105 20.77 3.36 12.90
N SER A 106 20.08 3.63 11.79
CA SER A 106 20.25 2.86 10.56
C SER A 106 21.70 2.88 10.08
N ASN A 107 22.28 4.08 10.04
CA ASN A 107 23.66 4.27 9.63
C ASN A 107 24.64 3.62 10.61
N PHE A 108 24.37 3.68 11.92
CA PHE A 108 25.14 2.98 12.93
C PHE A 108 25.12 1.46 12.69
N MET A 109 23.94 0.85 12.60
CA MET A 109 23.81 -0.58 12.35
C MET A 109 24.52 -0.99 11.06
N PHE A 110 24.42 -0.18 10.01
CA PHE A 110 25.10 -0.41 8.74
C PHE A 110 26.63 -0.39 8.87
N LYS A 111 27.19 0.57 9.61
CA LYS A 111 28.64 0.66 9.89
C LYS A 111 29.17 -0.59 10.62
N PHE A 112 28.36 -1.19 11.48
CA PHE A 112 28.68 -2.43 12.19
C PHE A 112 28.30 -3.71 11.41
N GLY A 113 28.07 -3.61 10.09
CA GLY A 113 27.88 -4.76 9.21
C GLY A 113 26.44 -5.27 9.09
N MET A 114 25.47 -4.67 9.78
CA MET A 114 24.05 -5.01 9.61
C MET A 114 23.47 -4.36 8.36
N LYS A 115 23.33 -5.16 7.30
CA LYS A 115 22.76 -4.76 6.01
C LYS A 115 21.50 -5.56 5.68
N ARG A 116 20.69 -5.02 4.78
CA ARG A 116 19.57 -5.78 4.20
C ARG A 116 20.10 -6.88 3.29
N GLU A 117 19.67 -8.11 3.56
CA GLU A 117 20.08 -9.31 2.82
C GLU A 117 19.82 -9.20 1.31
N SER A 118 18.69 -8.60 0.90
CA SER A 118 18.29 -8.51 -0.50
C SER A 118 19.10 -7.52 -1.35
N CYS A 119 19.65 -6.45 -0.76
CA CYS A 119 20.19 -5.33 -1.55
C CYS A 119 21.47 -4.71 -1.00
N GLY A 120 22.01 -5.23 0.11
CA GLY A 120 23.24 -4.71 0.74
C GLY A 120 23.13 -3.27 1.27
N LYS A 121 21.94 -2.66 1.26
CA LYS A 121 21.70 -1.27 1.70
C LYS A 121 21.42 -1.19 3.22
N PRO A 122 21.55 0.01 3.83
CA PRO A 122 21.19 0.26 5.24
C PRO A 122 19.75 -0.12 5.55
N ILE A 123 19.45 -0.49 6.79
CA ILE A 123 18.10 -0.92 7.20
C ILE A 123 17.11 0.24 7.06
N LYS A 124 15.89 -0.01 6.57
CA LYS A 124 14.88 1.06 6.45
C LYS A 124 14.47 1.57 7.83
N VAL A 125 14.20 2.86 7.93
CA VAL A 125 13.72 3.50 9.18
C VAL A 125 12.50 2.80 9.75
N ASP A 126 11.54 2.40 8.92
CA ASP A 126 10.35 1.65 9.36
C ASP A 126 10.70 0.30 10.01
N GLN A 127 11.67 -0.42 9.43
CA GLN A 127 12.14 -1.68 10.00
C GLN A 127 12.81 -1.48 11.37
N ILE A 128 13.51 -0.36 11.57
CA ILE A 128 14.12 -0.01 12.86
C ILE A 128 13.04 0.33 13.88
N LYS A 129 12.02 1.10 13.50
CA LYS A 129 10.87 1.38 14.37
C LYS A 129 10.20 0.07 14.82
N ARG A 130 9.91 -0.81 13.85
CA ARG A 130 9.34 -2.14 14.13
C ARG A 130 10.26 -2.99 15.02
N MET A 131 11.58 -2.91 14.83
CA MET A 131 12.56 -3.62 15.66
C MET A 131 12.54 -3.11 17.10
N LEU A 132 12.64 -1.80 17.30
CA LEU A 132 12.68 -1.18 18.64
C LEU A 132 11.37 -1.40 19.41
N SER A 133 10.22 -1.45 18.74
CA SER A 133 8.92 -1.75 19.37
C SER A 133 8.62 -3.24 19.52
N ASN A 134 9.46 -4.14 19.01
CA ASN A 134 9.17 -5.57 19.04
C ASN A 134 9.38 -6.17 20.45
N LYS A 135 8.30 -6.67 21.07
CA LYS A 135 8.34 -7.30 22.39
C LYS A 135 9.07 -8.67 22.40
N PHE A 136 9.42 -9.20 21.23
CA PHE A 136 10.21 -10.43 21.09
C PHE A 136 11.52 -10.36 21.88
N TYR A 137 12.18 -9.21 21.91
CA TYR A 137 13.46 -9.03 22.63
C TYR A 137 13.35 -9.20 24.15
N VAL A 138 12.12 -9.17 24.69
CA VAL A 138 11.79 -9.32 26.11
C VAL A 138 11.14 -10.68 26.40
N GLY A 139 11.03 -11.56 25.40
CA GLY A 139 10.50 -12.92 25.56
C GLY A 139 9.00 -13.02 25.30
N ILE A 140 8.37 -11.99 24.74
CA ILE A 140 6.93 -12.02 24.43
C ILE A 140 6.74 -12.11 22.92
N LEU A 141 6.08 -13.17 22.46
CA LEU A 141 5.78 -13.41 21.06
C LEU A 141 4.42 -12.79 20.72
N LYS A 142 4.37 -11.87 19.74
CA LYS A 142 3.12 -11.35 19.19
C LYS A 142 2.81 -12.04 17.87
N TYR A 143 1.69 -12.73 17.78
CA TYR A 143 1.25 -13.39 16.55
C TYR A 143 -0.26 -13.26 16.39
N ALA A 144 -0.74 -12.83 15.21
CA ALA A 144 -2.17 -12.64 14.94
C ALA A 144 -2.92 -11.84 16.03
N ASN A 145 -2.28 -10.81 16.60
CA ASN A 145 -2.76 -9.99 17.73
C ASN A 145 -2.90 -10.68 19.09
N GLU A 146 -2.53 -11.96 19.19
CA GLU A 146 -2.40 -12.68 20.45
C GLU A 146 -0.95 -12.58 20.98
N TYR A 147 -0.80 -12.70 22.30
CA TYR A 147 0.50 -12.69 22.99
C TYR A 147 0.76 -14.07 23.60
N TYR A 148 1.98 -14.56 23.40
CA TYR A 148 2.46 -15.85 23.91
C TYR A 148 3.80 -15.66 24.62
N GLU A 149 4.09 -16.51 25.61
CA GLU A 149 5.40 -16.55 26.25
C GLU A 149 6.39 -17.30 25.36
N GLY A 150 7.53 -16.66 25.07
CA GLY A 150 8.59 -17.24 24.26
C GLY A 150 9.60 -18.00 25.12
N SER A 151 10.05 -19.15 24.62
CA SER A 151 11.08 -19.97 25.27
C SER A 151 12.51 -19.54 24.92
N HIS A 152 12.68 -18.60 23.99
CA HIS A 152 14.00 -18.16 23.51
C HIS A 152 14.76 -17.33 24.53
N ARG A 153 16.09 -17.41 24.47
CA ARG A 153 16.97 -16.64 25.34
C ARG A 153 16.92 -15.15 24.97
N CYS A 154 16.68 -14.30 25.95
CA CYS A 154 16.65 -12.85 25.77
C CYS A 154 17.98 -12.23 26.19
N PHE A 155 18.52 -11.31 25.38
CA PHE A 155 19.74 -10.56 25.70
C PHE A 155 19.48 -9.08 26.09
N ILE A 156 18.24 -8.63 25.99
CA ILE A 156 17.78 -7.27 26.36
C ILE A 156 16.98 -7.37 27.66
N SER A 157 17.26 -6.47 28.60
CA SER A 157 16.52 -6.40 29.87
C SER A 157 15.16 -5.73 29.69
N LYS A 158 14.19 -6.11 30.53
CA LYS A 158 12.86 -5.47 30.58
C LYS A 158 12.96 -3.95 30.80
N GLN A 159 13.89 -3.53 31.65
CA GLN A 159 14.13 -2.12 31.98
C GLN A 159 14.63 -1.32 30.76
N LEU A 160 15.67 -1.81 30.07
CA LEU A 160 16.21 -1.15 28.88
C LEU A 160 15.15 -1.03 27.78
N PHE A 161 14.33 -2.08 27.60
CA PHE A 161 13.25 -2.05 26.64
C PHE A 161 12.18 -1.00 26.97
N GLN A 162 11.82 -0.86 28.26
CA GLN A 162 10.86 0.16 28.70
C GLN A 162 11.37 1.58 28.49
N GLU A 163 12.66 1.84 28.74
CA GLU A 163 13.29 3.13 28.44
C GLU A 163 13.22 3.47 26.95
N VAL A 164 13.55 2.50 26.10
CA VAL A 164 13.41 2.63 24.64
C VAL A 164 11.97 2.93 24.25
N GLN A 165 10.97 2.24 24.81
CA GLN A 165 9.56 2.53 24.50
C GLN A 165 9.16 3.95 24.89
N LYS A 166 9.62 4.45 26.05
CA LYS A 166 9.37 5.84 26.46
C LYS A 166 9.95 6.84 25.45
N GLN A 167 11.15 6.57 24.91
CA GLN A 167 11.74 7.42 23.88
C GLN A 167 10.98 7.35 22.55
N VAL A 168 10.56 6.14 22.12
CA VAL A 168 9.73 5.98 20.93
C VAL A 168 8.42 6.77 21.08
N GLU A 169 7.74 6.67 22.22
CA GLU A 169 6.50 7.39 22.49
C GLU A 169 6.69 8.91 22.42
N LYS A 170 7.77 9.43 23.02
CA LYS A 170 8.11 10.87 22.93
C LYS A 170 8.27 11.34 21.48
N ILE A 171 8.88 10.53 20.62
CA ILE A 171 9.10 10.89 19.21
C ILE A 171 7.80 10.78 18.39
N LEU A 172 6.95 9.80 18.71
CA LEU A 172 5.67 9.58 18.01
C LEU A 172 4.56 10.54 18.45
N ARG A 173 4.69 11.17 19.62
CA ARG A 173 3.74 12.20 20.06
C ARG A 173 3.62 13.29 18.99
N PRO A 174 2.40 13.63 18.54
CA PRO A 174 2.21 14.73 17.60
C PRO A 174 2.86 15.98 18.19
N ARG A 175 3.83 16.54 17.48
CA ARG A 175 4.31 17.88 17.85
C ARG A 175 3.14 18.83 17.61
N GLN A 176 2.77 19.57 18.65
CA GLN A 176 1.89 20.74 18.52
C GLN A 176 2.45 21.57 17.35
N LYS A 177 1.66 21.78 16.29
CA LYS A 177 2.07 22.60 15.15
C LYS A 177 2.19 24.03 15.67
N GLY A 178 3.40 24.48 15.96
CA GLY A 178 3.68 25.72 16.68
C GLY A 178 3.66 26.99 15.81
N HIS A 179 2.90 27.02 14.72
CA HIS A 179 2.82 28.21 13.87
C HIS A 179 1.36 28.49 13.52
N ASP A 180 0.66 29.21 14.39
CA ASP A 180 -0.46 30.04 13.98
C ASP A 180 0.15 31.26 13.26
N PHE A 181 0.26 31.18 11.94
CA PHE A 181 0.66 32.35 11.17
C PHE A 181 -0.50 33.35 11.22
N ALA A 182 -0.27 34.51 11.84
CA ALA A 182 -1.28 35.55 12.04
C ALA A 182 -1.96 36.02 10.73
N PHE A 183 -1.34 35.78 9.58
CA PHE A 183 -1.82 36.17 8.25
C PHE A 183 -2.22 34.99 7.34
N SER A 184 -2.21 33.75 7.83
CA SER A 184 -2.76 32.62 7.07
C SER A 184 -4.26 32.83 6.86
N GLY A 185 -4.69 32.88 5.60
CA GLY A 185 -6.08 33.12 5.19
C GLY A 185 -6.45 34.59 4.94
N LEU A 186 -5.57 35.55 5.26
CA LEU A 186 -5.85 36.99 5.11
C LEU A 186 -5.41 37.56 3.74
N ALA A 187 -4.47 36.91 3.06
CA ALA A 187 -3.99 37.33 1.74
C ALA A 187 -4.48 36.35 0.65
N THR A 188 -5.14 36.87 -0.37
CA THR A 188 -5.56 36.14 -1.57
C THR A 188 -4.80 36.67 -2.79
N CYS A 189 -4.52 35.80 -3.76
CA CYS A 189 -3.90 36.23 -5.01
C CYS A 189 -4.87 37.09 -5.82
N GLY A 190 -4.43 38.26 -6.29
CA GLY A 190 -5.28 39.20 -7.06
C GLY A 190 -5.68 38.70 -8.46
N GLU A 191 -4.96 37.74 -9.04
CA GLU A 191 -5.27 37.18 -10.36
C GLU A 191 -6.20 35.97 -10.32
N CYS A 192 -6.05 35.08 -9.33
CA CYS A 192 -6.85 33.84 -9.26
C CYS A 192 -7.75 33.73 -8.02
N GLY A 193 -7.61 34.61 -7.04
CA GLY A 193 -8.45 34.63 -5.83
C GLY A 193 -8.21 33.48 -4.84
N LEU A 194 -7.22 32.61 -5.07
CA LEU A 194 -6.99 31.41 -4.28
C LEU A 194 -5.88 31.60 -3.21
N HIS A 195 -6.17 31.31 -1.93
CA HIS A 195 -5.23 31.15 -0.79
C HIS A 195 -4.67 29.72 -0.63
N GLN A 196 -3.36 29.48 -0.56
CA GLN A 196 -2.64 28.19 -0.66
C GLN A 196 -3.17 26.90 0.06
N ASP A 197 -4.12 26.97 1.00
CA ASP A 197 -4.78 25.82 1.64
C ASP A 197 -6.20 25.55 1.05
N TRP A 198 -6.29 24.98 -0.17
CA TRP A 198 -7.56 24.79 -0.92
C TRP A 198 -8.24 23.42 -0.84
N GLU A 199 -7.70 22.44 -0.11
CA GLU A 199 -8.26 21.07 -0.15
C GLU A 199 -9.76 20.96 0.20
N PRO A 200 -10.34 21.76 1.13
CA PRO A 200 -11.78 21.71 1.41
C PRO A 200 -12.67 22.54 0.45
N TYR A 201 -12.09 23.42 -0.36
CA TYR A 201 -12.83 24.37 -1.22
C TYR A 201 -12.78 24.02 -2.72
N PHE A 202 -11.93 23.07 -3.11
CA PHE A 202 -11.76 22.62 -4.50
C PHE A 202 -13.05 22.06 -5.11
N GLU A 203 -13.81 21.26 -4.37
CA GLU A 203 -15.07 20.68 -4.87
C GLU A 203 -16.14 21.74 -5.20
N LYS A 204 -16.23 22.79 -4.39
CA LYS A 204 -17.17 23.90 -4.64
C LYS A 204 -16.76 24.75 -5.84
N TRP A 205 -15.46 24.85 -6.11
CA TRP A 205 -14.93 25.59 -7.25
C TRP A 205 -15.14 24.82 -8.56
N MET A 206 -14.84 23.51 -8.58
CA MET A 206 -15.13 22.63 -9.72
C MET A 206 -16.62 22.65 -10.09
N ALA A 207 -17.51 22.59 -9.10
CA ALA A 207 -18.95 22.66 -9.33
C ALA A 207 -19.40 24.02 -9.92
N ARG A 208 -18.70 25.12 -9.60
CA ARG A 208 -19.02 26.44 -10.15
C ARG A 208 -18.48 26.61 -11.58
N ASP A 209 -17.34 26.01 -11.88
CA ASP A 209 -16.74 26.03 -13.22
C ASP A 209 -17.57 25.20 -14.20
N GLU A 210 -18.06 24.01 -13.79
CA GLU A 210 -18.97 23.20 -14.62
C GLU A 210 -20.26 23.93 -14.97
N ILE A 211 -20.83 24.71 -14.03
CA ILE A 211 -22.03 25.53 -14.26
C ILE A 211 -21.73 26.67 -15.25
N ASN A 212 -20.56 27.31 -15.14
CA ASN A 212 -20.16 28.38 -16.07
C ASN A 212 -19.86 27.86 -17.47
N ASP A 213 -19.24 26.68 -17.60
CA ASP A 213 -19.00 26.02 -18.89
C ASP A 213 -20.31 25.59 -19.54
N GLN A 214 -21.27 25.08 -18.76
CA GLN A 214 -22.63 24.79 -19.26
C GLN A 214 -23.32 26.06 -19.76
N ALA A 215 -23.30 27.14 -18.97
CA ALA A 215 -23.92 28.41 -19.35
C ALA A 215 -23.29 29.02 -20.61
N ASN A 216 -21.96 28.92 -20.78
CA ASN A 216 -21.26 29.36 -21.98
C ASN A 216 -21.59 28.50 -23.21
N SER A 217 -21.69 27.17 -23.03
CA SER A 217 -22.08 26.27 -24.13
C SER A 217 -23.52 26.52 -24.61
N GLU A 218 -24.45 26.83 -23.71
CA GLU A 218 -25.83 27.18 -24.04
C GLU A 218 -25.92 28.52 -24.78
N THR A 219 -25.13 29.53 -24.38
CA THR A 219 -25.07 30.81 -25.09
C THR A 219 -24.41 30.69 -26.46
N GLU A 220 -23.42 29.80 -26.65
CA GLU A 220 -22.84 29.51 -27.97
C GLU A 220 -23.82 28.80 -28.90
N LEU A 221 -24.60 27.83 -28.38
CA LEU A 221 -25.65 27.15 -29.14
C LEU A 221 -26.78 28.10 -29.55
N GLN A 222 -27.14 29.06 -28.69
CA GLN A 222 -28.15 30.07 -28.98
C GLN A 222 -27.69 31.03 -30.09
N LYS A 223 -26.41 31.45 -30.08
CA LYS A 223 -25.78 32.23 -31.15
C LYS A 223 -25.72 31.49 -32.49
N LEU A 224 -25.46 30.17 -32.46
CA LEU A 224 -25.48 29.32 -33.67
C LEU A 224 -26.88 29.17 -34.27
N GLY A 225 -27.91 29.09 -33.43
CA GLY A 225 -29.32 29.01 -33.83
C GLY A 225 -29.87 30.32 -34.43
N GLU A 226 -29.42 31.48 -33.94
CA GLU A 226 -29.74 32.79 -34.55
C GLU A 226 -29.05 32.95 -35.90
N ASN A 227 -27.78 32.55 -36.02
CA ASN A 227 -27.05 32.59 -37.28
C ASN A 227 -27.73 31.72 -38.36
N GLN A 228 -28.22 30.52 -38.02
CA GLN A 228 -28.96 29.67 -38.98
C GLN A 228 -30.26 30.29 -39.53
N LYS A 229 -30.92 31.20 -38.79
CA LYS A 229 -32.12 31.90 -39.26
C LYS A 229 -31.81 32.99 -40.28
N GLU A 230 -30.58 33.53 -40.30
CA GLU A 230 -30.12 34.49 -41.31
C GLU A 230 -29.85 33.85 -42.69
N TRP A 231 -29.53 32.56 -42.76
CA TRP A 231 -29.15 31.89 -44.02
C TRP A 231 -30.31 31.32 -44.87
N VAL A 232 -31.58 31.55 -44.51
CA VAL A 232 -32.75 30.96 -45.24
C VAL A 232 -33.44 31.93 -46.22
N LEU A 233 -32.94 33.15 -46.42
CA LEU A 233 -33.46 34.06 -47.45
C LEU A 233 -32.46 34.23 -48.62
N GLY A 234 -32.61 33.36 -49.61
CA GLY A 234 -31.84 33.39 -50.86
C GLY A 234 -32.41 32.44 -51.92
N SER A 235 -33.55 32.79 -52.48
CA SER A 235 -34.19 32.12 -53.62
C SER A 235 -33.46 32.40 -54.94
N SER A 236 -32.94 31.37 -55.63
CA SER A 236 -32.92 31.25 -57.10
C SER A 236 -32.29 29.92 -57.55
N GLY A 237 -32.86 29.32 -58.60
CA GLY A 237 -32.70 27.92 -58.98
C GLY A 237 -31.44 27.54 -59.77
N GLY A 238 -31.33 26.24 -60.08
CA GLY A 238 -30.39 25.71 -61.07
C GLY A 238 -29.62 24.48 -60.60
N THR A 239 -29.86 23.37 -61.29
CA THR A 239 -29.28 22.02 -61.16
C THR A 239 -27.74 21.96 -61.24
N GLY A 240 -27.08 21.08 -60.45
CA GLY A 240 -25.70 20.66 -60.72
C GLY A 240 -24.95 19.93 -59.59
N SER A 241 -24.85 18.59 -59.70
CA SER A 241 -23.79 17.67 -59.22
C SER A 241 -22.90 18.03 -57.99
N LEU A 242 -22.97 17.20 -56.95
CA LEU A 242 -22.06 17.15 -55.80
C LEU A 242 -20.71 16.49 -56.14
N GLN A 243 -19.60 17.24 -56.08
CA GLN A 243 -18.24 16.70 -55.99
C GLN A 243 -17.64 17.00 -54.60
N ARG A 244 -17.14 15.96 -53.94
CA ARG A 244 -16.50 16.00 -52.61
C ARG A 244 -15.03 16.42 -52.78
N LYS A 245 -14.68 17.65 -52.39
CA LYS A 245 -13.28 18.12 -52.31
C LYS A 245 -12.69 17.77 -50.94
N GLU A 246 -11.65 16.94 -50.94
CA GLU A 246 -10.77 16.72 -49.79
C GLU A 246 -9.96 18.00 -49.51
N LYS A 247 -9.98 18.48 -48.26
CA LYS A 247 -9.12 19.58 -47.81
C LYS A 247 -7.86 19.01 -47.15
N ARG A 248 -6.73 19.36 -47.77
CA ARG A 248 -5.35 19.16 -47.32
C ARG A 248 -5.09 20.05 -46.11
N ILE A 249 -4.54 19.48 -45.04
CA ILE A 249 -4.08 20.19 -43.85
C ILE A 249 -2.71 20.78 -44.15
N ILE A 250 -2.58 22.10 -44.00
CA ILE A 250 -1.40 22.78 -43.45
C ILE A 250 -1.94 23.76 -42.41
#